data_AF-E1QPY2-F1
#
_entry.id   AF-E1QPY2-F1
#
_cell.length_a   1.000
_cell.length_b   1.000
_cell.length_c   1.000
_cell.angle_alpha   90.00
_cell.angle_beta   90.00
_cell.angle_gamma   90.00
#
_symmetry.space_group_name_H-M   'P 1'
#
loop_
_entity.id
_entity.type
_entity.pdbx_description
1 polymer ?
#
loop_
_entity_poly.entity_id
_entity_poly.type
_entity_poly.pdbx_seq_one_letter_code
_entity_poly.pdbx_strand_id
1 'polypeptide(L)' 'MSDIDLVIISDDVRGMDQLERRLLLKEFIEPRIEFFIYTTEEWSGEVTAWIRQMRHEAVRLVDLMRTYGINLEQ' A
#
# COMPACT_ATOMS: atom_id res chain seq x y z
N MET A 1 -10.64 -7.84 -11.13
CA MET A 1 -11.11 -7.04 -10.00
C MET A 1 -10.37 -7.58 -8.80
N SER A 2 -9.51 -6.77 -8.17
CA SER A 2 -8.98 -7.07 -6.84
C SER A 2 -10.13 -6.97 -5.83
N ASP A 3 -10.03 -7.74 -4.76
CA ASP A 3 -10.95 -7.63 -3.62
C ASP A 3 -10.34 -6.71 -2.54
N ILE A 4 -9.01 -6.55 -2.54
CA ILE A 4 -8.25 -5.75 -1.57
C ILE A 4 -7.13 -4.99 -2.29
N ASP A 5 -7.06 -3.69 -2.04
CA ASP A 5 -5.95 -2.84 -2.49
C ASP A 5 -5.06 -2.50 -1.28
N LEU A 6 -3.79 -2.92 -1.31
CA LEU A 6 -2.81 -2.66 -0.27
C LEU A 6 -1.87 -1.53 -0.70
N VAL A 7 -1.85 -0.45 0.10
CA VAL A 7 -0.92 0.66 -0.07
C VAL A 7 0.22 0.54 0.94
N ILE A 8 1.46 0.50 0.44
CA ILE A 8 2.67 0.46 1.23
C ILE A 8 3.42 1.78 1.05
N ILE A 9 3.78 2.42 2.16
CA ILE A 9 4.54 3.67 2.16
C ILE A 9 5.94 3.36 2.67
N SER A 10 6.95 3.47 1.80
CA SER A 10 8.36 3.31 2.15
C SER A 10 9.26 4.20 1.29
N ASP A 11 10.23 4.86 1.90
CA ASP A 11 11.24 5.64 1.16
C ASP A 11 12.34 4.75 0.55
N ASP A 12 12.38 3.45 0.86
CA ASP A 12 13.36 2.49 0.31
C ASP A 12 13.18 2.28 -1.21
N VAL A 13 12.01 2.62 -1.76
CA VAL A 13 11.73 2.54 -3.20
C VAL A 13 12.04 3.83 -3.95
N ARG A 14 12.68 4.81 -3.31
CA ARG A 14 13.06 6.07 -3.94
C ARG A 14 13.99 5.80 -5.13
N GLY A 15 13.64 6.37 -6.28
CA GLY A 15 14.37 6.15 -7.54
C GLY A 15 13.94 4.91 -8.32
N MET A 16 13.06 4.07 -7.77
CA MET A 16 12.47 2.93 -8.49
C MET A 16 11.20 3.34 -9.24
N ASP A 17 10.99 2.76 -10.41
CA ASP A 17 9.74 2.84 -11.15
C ASP A 17 8.67 1.85 -10.63
N GLN A 18 7.47 1.91 -11.19
CA GLN A 18 6.35 1.09 -10.74
C GLN A 18 6.50 -0.40 -11.07
N LEU A 19 7.25 -0.76 -12.11
CA LEU A 19 7.51 -2.16 -12.45
C LEU A 19 8.53 -2.75 -11.45
N GLU A 20 9.60 -2.02 -11.16
CA GLU A 20 10.62 -2.39 -10.18
C GLU A 20 9.98 -2.60 -8.79
N ARG A 21 9.12 -1.67 -8.37
CA ARG A 21 8.37 -1.78 -7.10
C ARG A 21 7.49 -3.03 -7.04
N ARG A 22 6.78 -3.37 -8.13
CA ARG A 22 5.97 -4.60 -8.19
C ARG A 22 6.82 -5.85 -8.09
N LEU A 23 8.01 -5.84 -8.69
CA LEU A 23 8.92 -6.99 -8.64
C LEU A 23 9.44 -7.29 -7.23
N LEU A 24 9.53 -6.29 -6.34
CA LEU A 24 9.92 -6.50 -4.94
C LEU A 24 8.97 -7.44 -4.18
N LEU A 25 7.69 -7.42 -4.54
CA LEU A 25 6.65 -8.19 -3.86
C LEU A 25 6.15 -9.37 -4.69
N LYS A 26 6.78 -9.69 -5.82
CA LYS A 26 6.29 -10.70 -6.77
C LYS A 26 6.01 -12.07 -6.13
N GLU A 27 6.80 -12.45 -5.13
CA GLU A 27 6.69 -13.73 -4.42
C GLU A 27 5.56 -13.72 -3.37
N PHE A 28 5.03 -12.55 -3.04
CA PHE A 28 3.93 -12.34 -2.08
C PHE A 28 2.62 -11.92 -2.78
N ILE A 29 2.59 -11.96 -4.12
CA ILE A 29 1.38 -11.64 -4.88
C ILE A 29 0.38 -12.77 -4.66
N GLU A 30 -0.67 -12.46 -3.91
CA GLU A 30 -1.84 -13.32 -3.78
C GLU A 30 -2.93 -12.90 -4.77
N PRO A 31 -3.65 -13.85 -5.37
CA PRO A 31 -4.81 -13.53 -6.19
C PRO A 31 -5.80 -12.65 -5.41
N ARG A 32 -6.31 -11.60 -6.07
CA ARG A 32 -7.26 -10.61 -5.51
C ARG A 32 -6.65 -9.55 -4.59
N ILE A 33 -5.34 -9.56 -4.34
CA ILE A 33 -4.65 -8.46 -3.66
C ILE A 33 -3.85 -7.66 -4.69
N GLU A 34 -4.12 -6.35 -4.78
CA GLU A 34 -3.32 -5.42 -5.59
C GLU A 34 -2.42 -4.58 -4.68
N PHE A 35 -1.16 -4.37 -5.09
CA PHE A 35 -0.18 -3.65 -4.29
C PHE A 35 0.22 -2.34 -4.96
N PHE A 36 0.21 -1.26 -4.19
CA PHE A 36 0.74 0.04 -4.57
C PHE A 36 1.81 0.45 -3.58
N ILE A 37 3.00 0.82 -4.06
CA ILE A 37 4.11 1.24 -3.21
C ILE A 37 4.49 2.68 -3.55
N TYR A 38 4.48 3.55 -2.55
CA TYR A 38 4.81 4.97 -2.68
C TYR A 38 5.88 5.38 -1.65
N THR A 39 6.65 6.41 -1.99
CA THR A 39 7.46 7.13 -1.00
C THR A 39 6.59 8.00 -0.12
N THR A 40 7.13 8.45 1.02
CA THR A 40 6.41 9.40 1.91
C THR A 40 6.04 10.68 1.16
N GLU A 41 6.93 11.14 0.28
CA GLU A 41 6.75 12.34 -0.54
C GLU A 41 5.63 12.16 -1.57
N GLU A 42 5.62 11.04 -2.30
CA GLU A 42 4.59 10.72 -3.29
C GLU A 42 3.20 10.58 -2.65
N TRP A 43 3.13 9.97 -1.45
CA TRP A 43 1.88 9.80 -0.72
C TRP A 43 1.35 11.11 -0.13
N SER A 44 2.23 11.91 0.47
CA SER A 44 1.84 13.15 1.15
C SER A 44 1.56 14.31 0.19
N GLY A 45 2.20 14.32 -0.98
CA GLY A 45 2.14 15.39 -1.97
C GLY A 45 0.86 15.47 -2.80
N GLU A 46 0.77 16.50 -3.63
CA GLU A 46 -0.37 16.76 -4.54
C GLU A 46 -0.30 15.97 -5.85
N VAL A 47 0.18 14.73 -5.81
CA VAL A 47 0.79 14.16 -7.03
C VAL A 47 -0.25 13.68 -8.05
N THR A 48 -1.42 13.17 -7.64
CA THR A 48 -2.52 12.81 -8.56
C THR A 48 -3.90 12.74 -7.88
N ALA A 49 -4.98 12.84 -8.67
CA ALA A 49 -6.35 12.54 -8.22
C ALA A 49 -6.49 11.11 -7.67
N TRP A 50 -5.75 10.16 -8.25
CA TRP A 50 -5.69 8.77 -7.82
C TRP A 50 -5.17 8.62 -6.37
N ILE A 51 -4.04 9.25 -6.04
CA ILE A 51 -3.48 9.21 -4.68
C ILE A 51 -4.42 9.89 -3.68
N ARG A 52 -5.09 10.98 -4.08
CA ARG A 52 -6.10 11.63 -3.23
C ARG A 52 -7.28 10.70 -2.94
N GLN A 53 -7.76 9.96 -3.93
CA GLN A 53 -8.86 9.01 -3.75
C GLN A 53 -8.43 7.83 -2.86
N MET A 54 -7.29 7.20 -3.14
CA MET A 54 -6.78 6.11 -2.30
C MET A 54 -6.59 6.55 -0.85
N ARG A 55 -6.09 7.76 -0.60
CA ARG A 55 -5.95 8.31 0.76
C ARG A 55 -7.28 8.46 1.48
N HIS A 56 -8.34 8.82 0.75
CA HIS A 56 -9.68 8.98 1.30
C HIS A 56 -10.29 7.62 1.69
N GLU A 57 -10.02 6.58 0.90
CA GLU A 57 -10.56 5.23 1.11
C GLU A 57 -9.69 4.37 2.04
N ALA A 58 -8.40 4.65 2.13
CA ALA A 58 -7.44 3.84 2.88
C ALA A 58 -7.71 3.88 4.39
N VAL A 59 -7.72 2.69 4.98
CA VAL A 59 -7.73 2.50 6.44
C VAL A 59 -6.38 1.93 6.85
N ARG A 60 -5.79 2.47 7.92
CA ARG A 60 -4.50 1.95 8.42
C ARG A 60 -4.69 0.51 8.89
N LEU A 61 -3.77 -0.37 8.50
CA LEU A 61 -3.79 -1.77 8.88
C LEU A 61 -3.89 -1.94 10.41
N VAL A 62 -3.15 -1.16 11.19
CA VAL A 62 -3.21 -1.21 12.67
C VAL A 62 -4.61 -0.91 13.22
N ASP A 63 -5.36 0.00 12.60
CA ASP A 63 -6.71 0.35 13.04
C ASP A 63 -7.71 -0.77 12.68
N LEU A 64 -7.55 -1.37 11.49
CA LEU A 64 -8.30 -2.57 11.08
C LEU A 64 -8.03 -3.74 12.04
N MET A 65 -6.77 -4.00 12.34
CA MET A 65 -6.38 -5.09 13.23
C MET A 65 -6.96 -4.95 14.62
N ARG A 66 -6.95 -3.74 15.18
CA ARG A 66 -7.63 -3.43 16.44
C ARG A 66 -9.14 -3.68 16.36
N THR A 67 -9.78 -3.31 15.26
CA THR A 67 -11.22 -3.52 15.04
C THR A 67 -11.60 -5.00 15.04
N TYR A 68 -10.74 -5.86 14.50
CA TYR A 68 -10.97 -7.31 14.42
C TYR A 68 -10.31 -8.12 15.55
N GLY A 69 -9.66 -7.47 16.52
CA GLY A 69 -9.00 -8.16 17.64
C GLY A 69 -7.78 -8.99 17.24
N ILE A 70 -7.12 -8.64 16.14
CA ILE A 70 -5.90 -9.33 15.67
C ILE A 70 -4.69 -8.70 16.36
N ASN A 71 -4.00 -9.48 17.21
CA ASN A 71 -2.76 -9.06 17.88
C ASN A 71 -1.54 -9.64 17.16
N LEU A 72 -0.61 -8.79 16.73
CA LEU A 72 0.72 -9.19 16.24
C LEU A 72 1.66 -9.31 17.45
N GLU A 73 1.37 -10.25 18.34
CA GLU A 73 2.33 -10.73 19.32
C GLU A 73 2.53 -12.22 19.07
N GLN A 74 3.43 -12.53 18.13
CA GLN A 74 4.16 -13.80 18.03
C GLN A 74 5.58 -13.51 17.55
#